data_AF-A0A8T5KP77-F1
#
_entry.id   AF-A0A8T5KP77-F1
#
_cell.length_a   1.000
_cell.length_b   1.000
_cell.length_c   1.000
_cell.angle_alpha   90.00
_cell.angle_beta   90.00
_cell.angle_gamma   90.00
#
_symmetry.space_group_name_H-M   'P 1'
#
loop_
_entity.id
_entity.type
_entity.pdbx_description
1 polymer ?
#
loop_
_entity_poly.entity_id
_entity_poly.type
_entity_poly.pdbx_seq_one_letter_code
_entity_poly.pdbx_strand_id
1 'polypeptide(L)'
;PYRYARGNVKKSGDKWTWKSSRNKGQFRLAGTTEAIGEQIQAQPGSVEEFLFERYSLYTSHKGSLRRGYTHHNKWKFQLAKVELTENSLTDSFNLGIDETLTPEFVHYSDGVRVRTYSIELAERIGSDIDRDFLLLDGDCGLCHRLATFLDKRMKPSANLGYRPNSSKDAQRLIHAMPKKFSESDTVYLVRNGQPYMRSSAAIRCLLYMKWYYRMWYPICWLVPLPIRDIAYRIVAKYRHKVFKKPKVCAFRVD
;
A
#
# COMPACT_ATOMS: atom_id res chain seq x y z
N PRO A 1 -4.06 -1.49 -16.32
CA PRO A 1 -3.10 -2.18 -17.22
C PRO A 1 -2.82 -1.28 -18.44
N TYR A 2 -1.56 -0.95 -18.69
CA TYR A 2 -1.18 -0.19 -19.88
C TYR A 2 -1.47 -1.03 -21.13
N ARG A 3 -2.26 -0.49 -22.05
CA ARG A 3 -2.59 -1.13 -23.33
C ARG A 3 -1.88 -0.39 -24.45
N TYR A 4 -1.30 -1.13 -25.39
CA TYR A 4 -0.68 -0.53 -26.56
C TYR A 4 -1.68 0.32 -27.34
N ALA A 5 -1.22 1.48 -27.77
CA ALA A 5 -1.95 2.40 -28.64
C ALA A 5 -1.04 2.81 -29.81
N ARG A 6 -1.64 3.06 -30.97
CA ARG A 6 -0.96 3.67 -32.11
C ARG A 6 -1.22 5.16 -32.07
N GLY A 7 -0.16 5.95 -31.99
CA GLY A 7 -0.23 7.40 -31.91
C GLY A 7 0.61 8.08 -32.98
N ASN A 8 0.25 9.32 -33.30
CA ASN A 8 1.05 10.23 -34.12
C ASN A 8 0.97 11.61 -33.48
N VAL A 9 2.11 12.29 -33.37
CA VAL A 9 2.23 13.67 -32.90
C VAL A 9 3.04 14.43 -33.95
N LYS A 10 2.54 15.59 -34.37
CA LYS A 10 3.23 16.53 -35.26
C LYS A 10 3.30 17.88 -34.59
N LYS A 11 4.46 18.55 -34.70
CA LYS A 11 4.66 19.92 -34.21
C LYS A 11 4.74 20.87 -35.41
N SER A 12 4.05 22.01 -35.33
CA SER A 12 4.11 23.11 -36.30
C SER A 12 4.14 24.43 -35.54
N GLY A 13 5.31 25.07 -35.46
CA GLY A 13 5.52 26.19 -34.53
C GLY A 13 5.28 25.75 -33.09
N ASP A 14 4.45 26.49 -32.36
CA ASP A 14 4.06 26.20 -30.98
C ASP A 14 2.74 25.42 -30.85
N LYS A 15 2.25 24.87 -31.97
CA LYS A 15 1.06 24.00 -32.01
C LYS A 15 1.45 22.55 -32.23
N TRP A 16 0.95 21.66 -31.38
CA TRP A 16 1.06 20.21 -31.50
C TRP A 16 -0.27 19.63 -31.95
N THR A 17 -0.26 18.84 -33.01
CA THR A 17 -1.42 18.05 -33.44
C THR A 17 -1.15 16.60 -33.12
N TRP A 18 -2.07 15.96 -32.41
CA TRP A 18 -1.88 14.60 -31.97
C TRP A 18 -3.14 13.76 -32.17
N LYS A 19 -2.94 12.47 -32.39
CA LYS A 19 -4.00 11.46 -32.46
C LYS A 19 -3.51 10.12 -31.94
N SER A 20 -4.39 9.39 -31.28
CA SER A 20 -4.11 8.09 -30.70
C SER A 20 -5.30 7.16 -30.86
N SER A 21 -5.06 5.89 -31.14
CA SER A 21 -6.10 4.85 -31.16
C SER A 21 -5.60 3.51 -30.61
N ARG A 22 -6.50 2.77 -29.96
CA ARG A 22 -6.24 1.40 -29.46
C ARG A 22 -7.43 0.49 -29.74
N ASN A 23 -7.27 -0.82 -29.50
CA ASN A 23 -8.31 -1.84 -29.73
C ASN A 23 -8.93 -1.75 -31.14
N LYS A 24 -8.10 -1.74 -32.19
CA LYS A 24 -8.55 -1.60 -33.58
C LYS A 24 -9.42 -0.36 -33.84
N GLY A 25 -9.20 0.73 -33.09
CA GLY A 25 -9.89 2.01 -33.29
C GLY A 25 -11.14 2.21 -32.44
N GLN A 26 -11.45 1.29 -31.52
CA GLN A 26 -12.57 1.45 -30.58
C GLN A 26 -12.37 2.66 -29.66
N PHE A 27 -11.17 2.85 -29.14
CA PHE A 27 -10.84 3.96 -28.25
C PHE A 27 -9.92 4.93 -28.95
N ARG A 28 -10.28 6.21 -28.96
CA ARG A 28 -9.61 7.27 -29.71
C ARG A 28 -9.45 8.50 -28.84
N LEU A 29 -8.38 9.23 -29.11
CA LEU A 29 -8.08 10.53 -28.53
C LEU A 29 -7.39 11.36 -29.60
N ALA A 30 -7.97 12.49 -30.01
CA ALA A 30 -7.41 13.38 -31.02
C ALA A 30 -7.68 14.84 -30.70
N GLY A 31 -6.72 15.70 -31.06
CA GLY A 31 -6.84 17.13 -30.82
C GLY A 31 -5.58 17.89 -31.17
N THR A 32 -5.58 19.17 -30.80
CA THR A 32 -4.42 20.04 -30.89
C THR A 32 -4.14 20.73 -29.57
N THR A 33 -2.88 21.04 -29.31
CA THR A 33 -2.42 21.71 -28.08
C THR A 33 -1.50 22.86 -28.43
N GLU A 34 -1.67 23.97 -27.72
CA GLU A 34 -0.80 25.15 -27.80
C GLU A 34 -0.37 25.53 -26.37
N ALA A 35 0.93 25.56 -26.13
CA ALA A 35 1.49 25.91 -24.81
C ALA A 35 1.46 27.43 -24.60
N ILE A 36 1.19 27.87 -23.38
CA ILE A 36 0.96 29.27 -23.02
C ILE A 36 1.76 29.65 -21.78
N GLY A 37 2.38 30.84 -21.85
CA GLY A 37 3.05 31.44 -20.71
C GLY A 37 4.41 30.81 -20.40
N GLU A 38 4.94 31.14 -19.23
CA GLU A 38 6.24 30.65 -18.80
C GLU A 38 6.16 29.28 -18.13
N GLN A 39 7.30 28.60 -18.07
CA GLN A 39 7.42 27.32 -17.42
C GLN A 39 7.41 27.48 -15.89
N ILE A 40 6.47 26.82 -15.24
CA ILE A 40 6.24 26.86 -13.80
C ILE A 40 6.41 25.49 -13.15
N GLN A 41 6.37 25.46 -11.82
CA GLN A 41 6.35 24.25 -10.99
C GLN A 41 5.14 24.29 -10.05
N ALA A 42 4.67 23.11 -9.65
CA ALA A 42 3.54 22.98 -8.74
C ALA A 42 3.84 23.59 -7.36
N GLN A 43 2.86 24.28 -6.80
CA GLN A 43 2.93 24.84 -5.45
C GLN A 43 2.48 23.80 -4.42
N PRO A 44 3.04 23.80 -3.20
CA PRO A 44 2.60 22.90 -2.14
C PRO A 44 1.09 23.01 -1.87
N GLY A 45 0.40 21.87 -1.85
CA GLY A 45 -1.04 21.76 -1.64
C GLY A 45 -1.91 22.05 -2.86
N SER A 46 -1.33 22.33 -4.04
CA SER A 46 -2.09 22.58 -5.26
C SER A 46 -2.58 21.28 -5.93
N VAL A 47 -3.56 21.41 -6.83
CA VAL A 47 -4.05 20.27 -7.63
C VAL A 47 -2.94 19.72 -8.53
N GLU A 48 -2.09 20.58 -9.06
CA GLU A 48 -0.92 20.21 -9.87
C GLU A 48 0.09 19.42 -9.06
N GLU A 49 0.32 19.75 -7.77
CA GLU A 49 1.18 18.93 -6.91
C GLU A 49 0.59 17.52 -6.75
N PHE A 50 -0.72 17.42 -6.53
CA PHE A 50 -1.40 16.13 -6.45
C PHE A 50 -1.32 15.32 -7.76
N LEU A 51 -1.45 15.98 -8.91
CA LEU A 51 -1.43 15.34 -10.23
C LEU A 51 -0.02 14.92 -10.66
N PHE A 52 0.99 15.76 -10.42
CA PHE A 52 2.34 15.59 -10.97
C PHE A 52 3.33 14.95 -9.99
N GLU A 53 3.18 15.18 -8.69
CA GLU A 53 4.17 14.77 -7.68
C GLU A 53 3.80 13.42 -7.02
N ARG A 54 3.48 12.44 -7.87
CA ARG A 54 3.10 11.08 -7.46
C ARG A 54 4.27 10.10 -7.56
N TYR A 55 4.98 9.93 -6.44
CA TYR A 55 6.15 9.07 -6.33
C TYR A 55 5.85 7.60 -6.00
N SER A 56 4.57 7.22 -5.91
CA SER A 56 4.14 5.85 -5.61
C SER A 56 2.94 5.46 -6.45
N LEU A 57 3.10 4.36 -7.16
CA LEU A 57 2.07 3.65 -7.91
C LEU A 57 1.61 2.46 -7.06
N TYR A 58 0.30 2.25 -6.98
CA TYR A 58 -0.29 1.07 -6.35
C TYR A 58 -1.04 0.24 -7.37
N THR A 59 -0.96 -1.09 -7.27
CA THR A 59 -1.70 -2.02 -8.10
C THR A 59 -2.06 -3.28 -7.31
N SER A 60 -3.17 -3.93 -7.62
CA SER A 60 -3.50 -5.24 -7.06
C SER A 60 -3.00 -6.34 -8.00
N HIS A 61 -2.30 -7.33 -7.45
CA HIS A 61 -1.85 -8.50 -8.20
C HIS A 61 -1.89 -9.76 -7.32
N LYS A 62 -2.67 -10.75 -7.75
CA LYS A 62 -2.92 -12.02 -7.03
C LYS A 62 -3.41 -11.80 -5.58
N GLY A 63 -4.38 -10.90 -5.39
CA GLY A 63 -4.93 -10.60 -4.06
C GLY A 63 -3.91 -9.99 -3.11
N SER A 64 -2.98 -9.18 -3.64
CA SER A 64 -2.03 -8.43 -2.83
C SER A 64 -1.84 -7.05 -3.43
N LEU A 65 -1.87 -6.03 -2.57
CA LEU A 65 -1.49 -4.68 -2.91
C LEU A 65 0.02 -4.62 -3.13
N ARG A 66 0.39 -4.18 -4.31
CA ARG A 66 1.76 -3.98 -4.74
C ARG A 66 2.02 -2.49 -4.87
N ARG A 67 3.22 -2.06 -4.52
CA ARG A 67 3.67 -0.67 -4.68
C ARG A 67 4.91 -0.64 -5.56
N GLY A 68 4.87 0.21 -6.58
CA GLY A 68 6.04 0.61 -7.34
C GLY A 68 6.46 2.01 -6.91
N TYR A 69 7.74 2.18 -6.59
CA TYR A 69 8.31 3.49 -6.35
C TYR A 69 8.79 4.11 -7.66
N THR A 70 8.52 5.40 -7.80
CA THR A 70 9.04 6.23 -8.87
C THR A 70 9.76 7.43 -8.28
N HIS A 71 10.83 7.85 -8.92
CA HIS A 71 11.53 9.06 -8.58
C HIS A 71 11.77 9.88 -9.83
N HIS A 72 11.40 11.14 -9.77
CA HIS A 72 11.67 12.14 -10.80
C HIS A 72 11.93 13.48 -10.10
N ASN A 73 12.57 14.40 -10.82
CA ASN A 73 12.59 15.79 -10.38
C ASN A 73 11.17 16.37 -10.45
N LYS A 74 10.90 17.44 -9.70
CA LYS A 74 9.62 18.15 -9.81
C LYS A 74 9.31 18.50 -11.26
N TRP A 75 8.07 18.29 -11.66
CA TRP A 75 7.65 18.57 -13.02
C TRP A 75 7.77 20.07 -13.29
N LYS A 76 8.25 20.37 -14.49
CA LYS A 76 8.19 21.71 -15.06
C LYS A 76 7.17 21.68 -16.19
N PHE A 77 6.20 22.57 -16.14
CA PHE A 77 5.07 22.58 -17.07
C PHE A 77 4.63 24.00 -17.38
N GLN A 78 3.82 24.14 -18.43
CA GLN A 78 3.15 25.37 -18.83
C GLN A 78 1.65 25.11 -18.85
N LEU A 79 0.85 26.17 -18.71
CA LEU A 79 -0.56 26.10 -19.07
C LEU A 79 -0.66 25.89 -20.58
N ALA A 80 -1.76 25.31 -21.04
CA ALA A 80 -1.96 25.12 -22.47
C ALA A 80 -3.44 25.28 -22.83
N LYS A 81 -3.70 25.61 -24.10
CA LYS A 81 -5.01 25.46 -24.72
C LYS A 81 -5.05 24.12 -25.44
N VAL A 82 -6.19 23.46 -25.39
CA VAL A 82 -6.43 22.23 -26.15
C VAL A 82 -7.75 22.34 -26.89
N GLU A 83 -7.73 21.90 -28.14
CA GLU A 83 -8.93 21.70 -28.96
C GLU A 83 -9.07 20.19 -29.17
N LEU A 84 -9.95 19.55 -28.41
CA LEU A 84 -10.24 18.12 -28.56
C LEU A 84 -11.25 17.91 -29.68
N THR A 85 -10.95 17.01 -30.61
CA THR A 85 -11.89 16.59 -31.65
C THR A 85 -12.48 15.21 -31.37
N GLU A 86 -11.77 14.36 -30.63
CA GLU A 86 -12.24 13.04 -30.22
C GLU A 86 -11.68 12.69 -28.84
N ASN A 87 -12.51 12.17 -27.93
CA ASN A 87 -12.08 11.55 -26.68
C ASN A 87 -13.08 10.48 -26.22
N SER A 88 -12.74 9.21 -26.42
CA SER A 88 -13.52 8.05 -25.94
C SER A 88 -12.77 7.24 -24.87
N LEU A 89 -11.69 7.78 -24.31
CA LEU A 89 -10.85 7.03 -23.37
C LEU A 89 -11.55 6.75 -22.04
N THR A 90 -12.51 7.58 -21.66
CA THR A 90 -13.25 7.54 -20.40
C THR A 90 -14.48 6.65 -20.44
N ASP A 91 -15.01 6.35 -21.62
CA ASP A 91 -16.28 5.63 -21.83
C ASP A 91 -16.33 4.29 -21.09
N SER A 92 -15.21 3.56 -21.06
CA SER A 92 -15.15 2.24 -20.42
C SER A 92 -15.10 2.26 -18.89
N PHE A 93 -14.88 3.43 -18.29
CA PHE A 93 -14.61 3.56 -16.85
C PHE A 93 -15.81 4.05 -16.04
N ASN A 94 -16.91 4.45 -16.69
CA ASN A 94 -18.13 4.98 -16.04
C ASN A 94 -17.82 6.00 -14.93
N LEU A 95 -17.01 7.01 -15.26
CA LEU A 95 -16.50 7.98 -14.29
C LEU A 95 -17.44 9.18 -14.06
N GLY A 96 -18.61 9.20 -14.71
CA GLY A 96 -19.53 10.35 -14.65
C GLY A 96 -18.95 11.61 -15.30
N ILE A 97 -18.17 11.46 -16.38
CA ILE A 97 -17.61 12.58 -17.14
C ILE A 97 -18.46 12.74 -18.40
N ASP A 98 -19.34 13.73 -18.39
CA ASP A 98 -20.27 13.97 -19.49
C ASP A 98 -19.62 14.80 -20.61
N GLU A 99 -18.80 15.79 -20.25
CA GLU A 99 -18.13 16.67 -21.21
C GLU A 99 -16.70 16.21 -21.52
N THR A 100 -16.56 15.24 -22.43
CA THR A 100 -15.25 14.62 -22.72
C THR A 100 -14.32 15.47 -23.60
N LEU A 101 -14.84 16.56 -24.18
CA LEU A 101 -14.09 17.43 -25.10
C LEU A 101 -13.64 18.76 -24.47
N THR A 102 -14.07 19.07 -23.25
CA THR A 102 -13.83 20.34 -22.55
C THR A 102 -13.10 20.09 -21.23
N PRO A 103 -11.78 19.85 -21.25
CA PRO A 103 -11.03 19.62 -20.03
C PRO A 103 -10.89 20.91 -19.19
N GLU A 104 -11.12 20.79 -17.88
CA GLU A 104 -10.97 21.91 -16.92
C GLU A 104 -9.51 22.30 -16.70
N PHE A 105 -8.61 21.32 -16.70
CA PHE A 105 -7.17 21.51 -16.50
C PHE A 105 -6.38 21.04 -17.69
N VAL A 106 -5.55 21.93 -18.24
CA VAL A 106 -4.74 21.65 -19.43
C VAL A 106 -3.32 22.14 -19.22
N HIS A 107 -2.38 21.21 -19.29
CA HIS A 107 -0.97 21.45 -19.02
C HIS A 107 -0.11 20.84 -20.13
N TYR A 108 0.98 21.51 -20.45
CA TYR A 108 2.01 21.02 -21.37
C TYR A 108 3.34 20.84 -20.63
N SER A 109 4.07 19.77 -20.95
CA SER A 109 5.43 19.55 -20.46
C SER A 109 6.22 18.75 -21.49
N ASP A 110 7.51 19.08 -21.64
CA ASP A 110 8.46 18.28 -22.44
C ASP A 110 8.81 16.93 -21.77
N GLY A 111 8.29 16.70 -20.55
CA GLY A 111 8.47 15.49 -19.79
C GLY A 111 9.63 15.58 -18.79
N VAL A 112 9.72 14.54 -17.96
CA VAL A 112 10.78 14.38 -16.98
C VAL A 112 11.33 12.96 -17.04
N ARG A 113 12.63 12.82 -16.75
CA ARG A 113 13.24 11.50 -16.63
C ARG A 113 12.78 10.85 -15.33
N VAL A 114 12.10 9.71 -15.46
CA VAL A 114 11.60 8.93 -14.32
C VAL A 114 12.51 7.72 -14.08
N ARG A 115 12.94 7.54 -12.84
CA ARG A 115 13.54 6.30 -12.34
C ARG A 115 12.45 5.45 -11.71
N THR A 116 12.33 4.20 -12.14
CA THR A 116 11.36 3.25 -11.61
C THR A 116 12.08 2.11 -10.90
N TYR A 117 11.56 1.72 -9.75
CA TYR A 117 12.10 0.60 -8.96
C TYR A 117 11.21 -0.63 -9.10
N SER A 118 11.75 -1.79 -8.73
CA SER A 118 10.99 -3.04 -8.74
C SER A 118 9.72 -2.92 -7.91
N ILE A 119 8.65 -3.56 -8.37
CA ILE A 119 7.38 -3.59 -7.67
C ILE A 119 7.54 -4.46 -6.41
N GLU A 120 7.27 -3.85 -5.26
CA GLU A 120 7.34 -4.50 -3.96
C GLU A 120 5.93 -4.84 -3.44
N LEU A 121 5.88 -5.76 -2.49
CA LEU A 121 4.66 -6.03 -1.75
C LEU A 121 4.39 -4.86 -0.78
N ALA A 122 3.38 -4.05 -1.08
CA ALA A 122 2.93 -3.01 -0.15
C ALA A 122 2.13 -3.66 0.98
N GLU A 123 1.20 -4.53 0.59
CA GLU A 123 0.27 -5.18 1.49
C GLU A 123 -0.22 -6.50 0.91
N ARG A 124 -0.46 -7.52 1.76
CA ARG A 124 -1.19 -8.72 1.33
C ARG A 124 -2.69 -8.47 1.45
N ILE A 125 -3.24 -7.53 0.69
CA ILE A 125 -4.69 -7.27 0.64
C ILE A 125 -5.33 -7.93 -0.59
N GLY A 126 -6.29 -8.82 -0.33
CA GLY A 126 -7.59 -8.79 -1.01
C GLY A 126 -8.52 -7.86 -0.23
N SER A 127 -9.52 -7.25 -0.89
CA SER A 127 -10.46 -6.25 -0.35
C SER A 127 -11.39 -6.72 0.77
N ASP A 128 -11.00 -7.74 1.54
CA ASP A 128 -11.83 -8.36 2.57
C ASP A 128 -11.71 -7.63 3.90
N ILE A 129 -12.88 -7.21 4.40
CA ILE A 129 -13.11 -6.62 5.73
C ILE A 129 -12.79 -7.62 6.87
N ASP A 130 -12.70 -8.92 6.57
CA ASP A 130 -12.44 -10.02 7.50
C ASP A 130 -10.95 -10.38 7.63
N ARG A 131 -10.08 -9.38 7.76
CA ARG A 131 -8.64 -9.61 7.96
C ARG A 131 -8.28 -9.71 9.44
N ASP A 132 -7.39 -10.65 9.75
CA ASP A 132 -6.80 -10.78 11.08
C ASP A 132 -5.61 -9.83 11.26
N PHE A 133 -5.46 -9.22 12.43
CA PHE A 133 -4.41 -8.24 12.71
C PHE A 133 -3.52 -8.68 13.87
N LEU A 134 -2.20 -8.60 13.67
CA LEU A 134 -1.20 -8.75 14.71
C LEU A 134 -0.69 -7.36 15.13
N LEU A 135 -1.06 -6.92 16.33
CA LEU A 135 -0.59 -5.67 16.91
C LEU A 135 0.73 -5.92 17.65
N LEU A 136 1.75 -5.15 17.30
CA LEU A 136 3.12 -5.33 17.76
C LEU A 136 3.69 -4.02 18.32
N ASP A 137 4.60 -4.12 19.29
CA ASP A 137 5.37 -2.99 19.77
C ASP A 137 6.42 -2.59 18.72
N GLY A 138 6.31 -1.37 18.21
CA GLY A 138 7.17 -0.80 17.18
C GLY A 138 8.65 -0.70 17.60
N ASP A 139 8.90 -0.55 18.90
CA ASP A 139 10.22 -0.35 19.47
C ASP A 139 10.87 -1.64 19.98
N CYS A 140 10.18 -2.78 19.85
CA CYS A 140 10.64 -4.04 20.40
C CYS A 140 11.40 -4.88 19.36
N GLY A 141 12.69 -5.16 19.63
CA GLY A 141 13.53 -6.02 18.78
C GLY A 141 13.00 -7.45 18.62
N LEU A 142 12.31 -7.99 19.63
CA LEU A 142 11.64 -9.30 19.55
C LEU A 142 10.44 -9.25 18.60
N CYS A 143 9.59 -8.21 18.70
CA CYS A 143 8.44 -8.03 17.83
C CYS A 143 8.86 -7.89 16.36
N HIS A 144 9.93 -7.15 16.09
CA HIS A 144 10.51 -7.03 14.76
C HIS A 144 10.93 -8.41 14.21
N ARG A 145 11.72 -9.18 14.98
CA ARG A 145 12.15 -10.53 14.59
C ARG A 145 10.96 -11.46 14.37
N LEU A 146 9.92 -11.37 15.19
CA LEU A 146 8.69 -12.14 15.05
C LEU A 146 7.98 -11.81 13.73
N ALA A 147 7.76 -10.53 13.42
CA ALA A 147 7.11 -10.10 12.19
C ALA A 147 7.87 -10.58 10.94
N THR A 148 9.19 -10.40 10.91
CA THR A 148 10.03 -10.87 9.79
C THR A 148 10.06 -12.41 9.71
N PHE A 149 10.04 -13.09 10.85
CA PHE A 149 9.99 -14.56 10.89
C PHE A 149 8.68 -15.10 10.30
N LEU A 150 7.55 -14.50 10.68
CA LEU A 150 6.23 -14.85 10.20
C LEU A 150 6.09 -14.55 8.70
N ASP A 151 6.44 -13.35 8.24
CA ASP A 151 6.23 -12.95 6.85
C ASP A 151 6.98 -13.85 5.85
N LYS A 152 8.20 -14.26 6.18
CA LYS A 152 9.01 -15.20 5.38
C LYS A 152 8.42 -16.62 5.33
N ARG A 153 7.56 -17.00 6.27
CA ARG A 153 7.07 -18.38 6.48
C ARG A 153 5.55 -18.52 6.43
N MET A 154 4.85 -17.44 6.11
CA MET A 154 3.41 -17.42 5.92
C MET A 154 3.02 -18.30 4.72
N LYS A 155 1.91 -19.03 4.85
CA LYS A 155 1.31 -19.73 3.71
C LYS A 155 0.79 -18.69 2.71
N PRO A 156 0.74 -19.00 1.40
CA PRO A 156 0.29 -18.04 0.38
C PRO A 156 -1.12 -17.46 0.63
N SER A 157 -2.02 -18.25 1.23
CA SER A 157 -3.40 -17.86 1.56
C SER A 157 -3.58 -17.22 2.95
N ALA A 158 -2.51 -16.94 3.70
CA ALA A 158 -2.66 -16.28 5.00
C ALA A 158 -2.97 -14.79 4.83
N ASN A 159 -4.11 -14.38 5.41
CA ASN A 159 -4.52 -12.98 5.49
C ASN A 159 -4.25 -12.43 6.91
N LEU A 160 -2.98 -12.13 7.21
CA LEU A 160 -2.54 -11.54 8.48
C LEU A 160 -1.89 -10.18 8.20
N GLY A 161 -2.40 -9.12 8.83
CA GLY A 161 -1.83 -7.78 8.82
C GLY A 161 -0.98 -7.49 10.06
N TYR A 162 -0.01 -6.59 9.95
CA TYR A 162 0.78 -6.10 11.09
C TYR A 162 0.51 -4.62 11.34
N ARG A 163 0.22 -4.26 12.60
CA ARG A 163 0.02 -2.88 13.01
C ARG A 163 0.85 -2.56 14.26
N PRO A 164 1.51 -1.40 14.34
CA PRO A 164 2.08 -0.92 15.60
C PRO A 164 0.95 -0.75 16.64
N ASN A 165 1.13 -1.23 17.86
CA ASN A 165 0.17 -1.02 18.95
C ASN A 165 -0.03 0.47 19.30
N SER A 166 0.94 1.32 18.94
CA SER A 166 0.91 2.77 19.11
C SER A 166 0.14 3.52 18.02
N SER A 167 -0.31 2.86 16.94
CA SER A 167 -1.05 3.53 15.87
C SER A 167 -2.49 3.88 16.30
N LYS A 168 -3.04 4.97 15.76
CA LYS A 168 -4.38 5.48 16.15
C LYS A 168 -5.49 4.44 15.94
N ASP A 169 -5.41 3.65 14.88
CA ASP A 169 -6.32 2.55 14.56
C ASP A 169 -6.16 1.36 15.52
N ALA A 170 -4.92 0.96 15.83
CA ALA A 170 -4.67 -0.10 16.80
C ALA A 170 -5.14 0.28 18.21
N GLN A 171 -4.93 1.53 18.63
CA GLN A 171 -5.42 2.04 19.91
C GLN A 171 -6.95 2.01 19.98
N ARG A 172 -7.66 2.42 18.92
CA ARG A 172 -9.14 2.29 18.86
C ARG A 172 -9.59 0.86 19.05
N LEU A 173 -8.93 -0.11 18.40
CA LEU A 173 -9.22 -1.53 18.57
C LEU A 173 -8.97 -1.99 20.01
N ILE A 174 -7.81 -1.64 20.59
CA ILE A 174 -7.45 -2.02 21.96
C ILE A 174 -8.43 -1.41 22.98
N HIS A 175 -8.84 -0.15 22.80
CA HIS A 175 -9.81 0.51 23.68
C HIS A 175 -11.22 -0.10 23.58
N ALA A 176 -11.58 -0.65 22.43
CA ALA A 176 -12.85 -1.37 22.26
C ALA A 176 -12.82 -2.78 22.89
N MET A 177 -11.65 -3.32 23.25
CA MET A 177 -11.53 -4.63 23.87
C MET A 177 -11.92 -4.60 25.36
N PRO A 178 -12.41 -5.72 25.93
CA PRO A 178 -12.68 -5.83 27.36
C PRO A 178 -11.44 -5.46 28.20
N LYS A 179 -11.62 -4.75 29.33
CA LYS A 179 -10.54 -4.22 30.19
C LYS A 179 -9.45 -5.24 30.60
N LYS A 180 -9.77 -6.54 30.60
CA LYS A 180 -8.81 -7.64 30.81
C LYS A 180 -7.67 -7.71 29.78
N PHE A 181 -7.79 -6.97 28.67
CA PHE A 181 -6.82 -6.88 27.57
C PHE A 181 -6.12 -5.52 27.49
N SER A 182 -6.20 -4.67 28.52
CA SER A 182 -5.60 -3.32 28.50
C SER A 182 -4.17 -3.30 29.06
N GLU A 183 -3.30 -4.19 28.58
CA GLU A 183 -1.89 -4.21 29.00
C GLU A 183 -0.99 -3.69 27.87
N SER A 184 -0.32 -2.55 28.06
CA SER A 184 0.39 -1.83 26.99
C SER A 184 1.51 -2.63 26.29
N ASP A 185 2.05 -3.66 26.93
CA ASP A 185 3.34 -4.25 26.56
C ASP A 185 3.26 -5.67 25.99
N THR A 186 2.14 -6.05 25.36
CA THR A 186 1.96 -7.40 24.80
C THR A 186 1.65 -7.39 23.32
N VAL A 187 1.93 -8.54 22.69
CA VAL A 187 1.45 -8.85 21.35
C VAL A 187 -0.04 -9.14 21.42
N TYR A 188 -0.80 -8.53 20.50
CA TYR A 188 -2.22 -8.79 20.32
C TYR A 188 -2.45 -9.43 18.96
N LEU A 189 -3.32 -10.43 18.91
CA LEU A 189 -3.84 -10.98 17.67
C LEU A 189 -5.36 -10.80 17.68
N VAL A 190 -5.90 -10.01 16.77
CA VAL A 190 -7.33 -9.96 16.48
C VAL A 190 -7.59 -10.97 15.38
N ARG A 191 -8.30 -12.05 15.71
CA ARG A 191 -8.62 -13.12 14.75
C ARG A 191 -10.11 -13.39 14.71
N ASN A 192 -10.73 -13.29 13.53
CA ASN A 192 -12.18 -13.39 13.33
C ASN A 192 -12.95 -12.47 14.31
N GLY A 193 -12.48 -11.22 14.46
CA GLY A 193 -13.05 -10.25 15.41
C GLY A 193 -12.77 -10.53 16.90
N GLN A 194 -12.12 -11.65 17.24
CA GLN A 194 -11.83 -12.02 18.64
C GLN A 194 -10.39 -11.64 19.03
N PRO A 195 -10.20 -10.91 20.14
CA PRO A 195 -8.86 -10.55 20.61
C PRO A 195 -8.19 -11.70 21.38
N TYR A 196 -6.93 -11.95 21.06
CA TYR A 196 -6.04 -12.88 21.74
C TYR A 196 -4.77 -12.15 22.16
N MET A 197 -4.21 -12.53 23.31
CA MET A 197 -3.08 -11.83 23.93
C MET A 197 -1.99 -12.81 24.35
N ARG A 198 -0.78 -12.29 24.61
CA ARG A 198 0.35 -13.03 25.18
C ARG A 198 0.65 -14.34 24.43
N SER A 199 0.80 -15.43 25.19
CA SER A 199 1.09 -16.76 24.69
C SER A 199 0.00 -17.29 23.74
N SER A 200 -1.27 -16.93 23.99
CA SER A 200 -2.41 -17.31 23.17
C SER A 200 -2.37 -16.67 21.78
N ALA A 201 -1.89 -15.43 21.66
CA ALA A 201 -1.64 -14.77 20.39
C ALA A 201 -0.48 -15.43 19.64
N ALA A 202 0.66 -15.60 20.34
CA ALA A 202 1.88 -16.15 19.74
C ALA A 202 1.68 -17.56 19.15
N ILE A 203 0.99 -18.47 19.85
CA ILE A 203 0.73 -19.81 19.32
C ILE A 203 -0.23 -19.76 18.13
N ARG A 204 -1.24 -18.89 18.16
CA ARG A 204 -2.19 -18.76 17.05
C ARG A 204 -1.52 -18.24 15.78
N CYS A 205 -0.40 -17.52 15.87
CA CYS A 205 0.39 -17.15 14.71
C CYS A 205 0.83 -18.37 13.87
N LEU A 206 1.02 -19.56 14.48
CA LEU A 206 1.37 -20.79 13.77
C LEU A 206 0.31 -21.20 12.72
N LEU A 207 -0.95 -20.80 12.92
CA LEU A 207 -2.06 -21.12 12.00
C LEU A 207 -1.99 -20.38 10.66
N TYR A 208 -1.21 -19.28 10.61
CA TYR A 208 -0.95 -18.50 9.39
C TYR A 208 0.30 -18.98 8.64
N MET A 209 1.09 -19.87 9.25
CA MET A 209 2.34 -20.36 8.67
C MET A 209 2.11 -21.57 7.76
N LYS A 210 3.16 -21.95 7.02
CA LYS A 210 3.19 -23.18 6.20
C LYS A 210 2.89 -24.44 7.06
N TRP A 211 2.46 -25.52 6.40
CA TRP A 211 1.93 -26.72 7.05
C TRP A 211 2.84 -27.32 8.14
N TYR A 212 4.16 -27.29 7.93
CA TYR A 212 5.16 -27.83 8.86
C TYR A 212 5.36 -26.99 10.14
N TYR A 213 4.90 -25.74 10.17
CA TYR A 213 4.79 -24.97 11.41
C TYR A 213 3.41 -25.14 12.04
N ARG A 214 2.36 -25.22 11.21
CA ARG A 214 0.99 -25.42 11.67
C ARG A 214 0.82 -26.72 12.47
N MET A 215 1.58 -27.78 12.15
CA MET A 215 1.52 -29.05 12.90
C MET A 215 1.96 -28.92 14.38
N TRP A 216 2.74 -27.89 14.73
CA TRP A 216 3.16 -27.65 16.12
C TRP A 216 2.09 -26.95 16.94
N TYR A 217 1.06 -26.38 16.31
CA TYR A 217 -0.05 -25.74 17.00
C TYR A 217 -0.69 -26.64 18.08
N PRO A 218 -1.15 -27.88 17.80
CA PRO A 218 -1.74 -28.74 18.84
C PRO A 218 -0.76 -29.06 19.96
N ILE A 219 0.52 -29.26 19.65
CA ILE A 219 1.57 -29.57 20.64
C ILE A 219 1.78 -28.39 21.58
N CYS A 220 1.94 -27.18 21.03
CA CYS A 220 2.10 -25.98 21.84
C CYS A 220 0.81 -25.62 22.60
N TRP A 221 -0.36 -26.00 22.08
CA TRP A 221 -1.65 -25.75 22.72
C TRP A 221 -1.94 -26.71 23.87
N LEU A 222 -1.39 -27.92 23.83
CA LEU A 222 -1.51 -28.92 24.91
C LEU A 222 -0.77 -28.49 26.19
N VAL A 223 0.23 -27.62 26.08
CA VAL A 223 0.95 -27.06 27.24
C VAL A 223 -0.02 -26.27 28.12
N PRO A 224 -0.17 -26.62 29.42
CA PRO A 224 -1.07 -25.92 30.34
C PRO A 224 -0.86 -24.41 30.34
N LEU A 225 -1.97 -23.66 30.37
CA LEU A 225 -1.98 -22.19 30.42
C LEU A 225 -0.99 -21.57 31.42
N PRO A 226 -0.89 -22.01 32.69
CA PRO A 226 0.02 -21.38 33.65
C PRO A 226 1.50 -21.49 33.22
N ILE A 227 1.92 -22.65 32.70
CA ILE A 227 3.30 -22.89 32.25
C ILE A 227 3.62 -21.97 31.08
N ARG A 228 2.71 -21.92 30.12
CA ARG A 228 2.89 -21.12 28.91
C ARG A 228 2.91 -19.62 29.19
N ASP A 229 2.08 -19.14 30.12
CA ASP A 229 2.06 -17.74 30.52
C ASP A 229 3.25 -17.34 31.41
N ILE A 230 3.79 -18.26 32.22
CA ILE A 230 5.07 -18.05 32.92
C ILE A 230 6.20 -17.87 31.89
N ALA A 231 6.31 -18.78 30.92
CA ALA A 231 7.30 -18.68 29.86
C ALA A 231 7.17 -17.35 29.09
N TYR A 232 5.93 -16.94 28.75
CA TYR A 232 5.69 -15.65 28.10
C TYR A 232 6.14 -14.47 28.98
N ARG A 233 5.80 -14.45 30.27
CA ARG A 233 6.19 -13.37 31.20
C ARG A 233 7.70 -13.25 31.33
N ILE A 234 8.42 -14.38 31.37
CA ILE A 234 9.89 -14.40 31.39
C ILE A 234 10.44 -13.75 30.11
N VAL A 235 9.99 -14.21 28.95
CA VAL A 235 10.42 -13.65 27.65
C VAL A 235 10.09 -12.16 27.56
N ALA A 236 8.88 -11.75 27.95
CA ALA A 236 8.45 -10.36 27.94
C ALA A 236 9.35 -9.48 28.84
N LYS A 237 9.70 -9.97 30.04
CA LYS A 237 10.59 -9.26 30.99
C LYS A 237 12.01 -9.07 30.44
N TYR A 238 12.53 -10.06 29.73
CA TYR A 238 13.91 -10.02 29.19
C TYR A 238 14.00 -9.50 27.75
N ARG A 239 12.88 -9.24 27.06
CA ARG A 239 12.89 -8.94 25.62
C ARG A 239 13.73 -7.72 25.24
N HIS A 240 13.68 -6.64 26.01
CA HIS A 240 14.44 -5.42 25.71
C HIS A 240 15.92 -5.54 26.09
N LYS A 241 16.27 -6.48 26.99
CA LYS A 241 17.66 -6.77 27.37
C LYS A 241 18.34 -7.69 26.35
N VAL A 242 17.62 -8.69 25.86
CA VAL A 242 18.14 -9.72 24.94
C VAL A 242 18.05 -9.26 23.47
N PHE A 243 17.03 -8.51 23.10
CA PHE A 243 16.80 -8.07 21.73
C PHE A 243 16.96 -6.55 21.62
N LYS A 244 18.12 -6.10 21.11
CA LYS A 244 18.39 -4.69 20.86
C LYS A 244 17.33 -4.08 19.93
N LYS A 245 16.97 -2.82 20.18
CA LYS A 245 16.06 -2.05 19.31
C LYS A 245 16.65 -1.96 17.89
N PRO A 246 15.84 -2.18 16.83
CA PRO A 246 16.30 -1.95 15.47
C PRO A 246 16.50 -0.45 15.24
N LYS A 247 17.53 -0.07 14.44
CA LYS A 247 17.82 1.33 14.10
C LYS A 247 16.77 1.97 13.18
N VAL A 248 15.94 1.16 12.53
CA VAL A 248 14.87 1.57 11.61
C VAL A 248 13.68 0.64 11.83
N CYS A 249 12.46 1.20 11.90
CA CYS A 249 11.22 0.41 11.89
C CYS A 249 11.09 -0.28 10.53
N ALA A 250 11.41 -1.58 10.47
CA ALA A 250 11.56 -2.31 9.21
C ALA A 250 10.61 -3.52 9.06
N PHE A 251 9.61 -3.68 9.95
CA PHE A 251 8.54 -4.64 9.67
C PHE A 251 7.44 -3.97 8.86
N ARG A 252 6.84 -4.72 7.94
CA ARG A 252 5.72 -4.25 7.12
C ARG A 252 4.60 -3.78 8.03
N VAL A 253 4.12 -2.55 7.86
CA VAL A 253 2.91 -2.04 8.51
C VAL A 253 1.81 -2.09 7.45
N ASP A 254 0.83 -2.99 7.64
CA ASP A 254 -0.25 -3.29 6.70
C ASP A 254 -1.48 -2.47 7.02
#